data_AF-A0A9P4URQ1-F1
#
_entry.id   AF-A0A9P4URQ1-F1
#
_cell.length_a   1.000
_cell.length_b   1.000
_cell.length_c   1.000
_cell.angle_alpha   90.00
_cell.angle_beta   90.00
_cell.angle_gamma   90.00
#
_symmetry.space_group_name_H-M   'P 1'
#
loop_
_entity.id
_entity.type
_entity.pdbx_description
1 polymer ?
#
loop_
_entity_poly.entity_id
_entity_poly.type
_entity_poly.pdbx_seq_one_letter_code
_entity_poly.pdbx_strand_id
1 'polypeptide(L)'
;MSAMSLPLELQQQIFSFLDTKSFYSARQACRWWRFASNNTVTLSRHLKKLPILPQVDPRTSTPLELQGLFNEAAYSLLVGLDVQRKHDLPGNVSDVLPAQRICATSNGDRQVTLNNRIISLYDTSSKPRRLLTKRPQNDLKETVGGGPWLRVNSKAHHQLALSSDGNMLAVAQERTIQIYNLTDEPDSFTVNQYISSAAGHYICGLAFEQGDHVLRVRLSGKGTVLYLGTPPTAAKSMGKKANIEFWKSKAGLRHSFLDTSRITLASSDDDYTARLSGLQLLRPLRDGWLFAAQCHGGSQCSRYVIGHIRASVPDNTSESTAESDGVTILADLHSYLSAWHYSLNTHAETGLGMWENMPSAHEHHPVFAMNEDSNLLALGETDKKCVRPKPLTSLFLYRLPTLKSMEAMLSQRSRQSGAKWASLSSFLDRLETQQRDEDTVMEDTSPEPKYEIGRLPICLSTIRGDLTDLAFTTGSGVELIAKTGDCTRIWRMSEV
;
A
#
# COMPACT_ATOMS: atom_id res chain seq x y z
N MET A 1 23.23 1.35 42.62
CA MET A 1 24.13 0.43 41.89
C MET A 1 23.78 -1.04 42.19
N SER A 2 22.54 -1.51 41.93
CA SER A 2 22.12 -2.88 42.29
C SER A 2 21.68 -3.75 41.11
N ALA A 3 21.73 -3.27 39.86
CA ALA A 3 21.36 -4.07 38.67
C ALA A 3 22.45 -5.07 38.21
N MET A 4 23.51 -5.27 39.02
CA MET A 4 24.74 -6.00 38.66
C MET A 4 25.15 -7.08 39.68
N SER A 5 24.23 -7.60 40.50
CA SER A 5 24.57 -8.55 41.58
C SER A 5 24.71 -10.01 41.14
N LEU A 6 24.32 -10.36 39.90
CA LEU A 6 24.38 -11.73 39.41
C LEU A 6 25.63 -11.98 38.55
N PRO A 7 26.28 -13.15 38.66
CA PRO A 7 27.26 -13.64 37.69
C PRO A 7 26.73 -13.56 36.25
N LEU A 8 27.64 -13.33 35.31
CA LEU A 8 27.33 -13.13 33.88
C LEU A 8 26.53 -14.32 33.31
N GLU A 9 26.88 -15.52 33.73
CA GLU A 9 26.28 -16.78 33.29
C GLU A 9 24.81 -16.86 33.72
N LEU A 10 24.49 -16.41 34.94
CA LEU A 10 23.11 -16.36 35.43
C LEU A 10 22.30 -15.28 34.69
N GLN A 11 22.90 -14.13 34.39
CA GLN A 11 22.24 -13.11 33.56
C GLN A 11 21.93 -13.64 32.16
N GLN A 12 22.89 -14.32 31.52
CA GLN A 12 22.71 -14.94 30.20
C GLN A 12 21.64 -16.04 30.22
N GLN A 13 21.58 -16.83 31.30
CA GLN A 13 20.54 -17.84 31.50
C GLN A 13 19.16 -17.19 31.62
N ILE A 14 19.01 -16.12 32.43
CA ILE A 14 17.75 -15.35 32.55
C ILE A 14 17.33 -14.82 31.18
N PHE A 15 18.24 -14.18 30.45
CA PHE A 15 17.94 -13.65 29.11
C PHE A 15 17.48 -14.71 28.13
N SER A 16 17.93 -15.95 28.29
CA SER A 16 17.57 -17.04 27.39
C SER A 16 16.10 -17.49 27.53
N PHE A 17 15.47 -17.19 28.68
CA PHE A 17 14.05 -17.47 28.95
C PHE A 17 13.12 -16.31 28.57
N LEU A 18 13.65 -15.13 28.26
CA LEU A 18 12.82 -14.01 27.81
C LEU A 18 12.16 -14.32 26.46
N ASP A 19 10.98 -13.75 26.24
CA ASP A 19 10.42 -13.61 24.90
C ASP A 19 11.22 -12.57 24.10
N THR A 20 11.03 -12.54 22.78
CA THR A 20 11.78 -11.67 21.88
C THR A 20 11.65 -10.19 22.25
N LYS A 21 10.46 -9.73 22.67
CA LYS A 21 10.21 -8.32 23.01
C LYS A 21 10.90 -7.96 24.33
N SER A 22 10.71 -8.77 25.38
CA SER A 22 11.39 -8.52 26.66
C SER A 22 12.91 -8.62 26.52
N PHE A 23 13.41 -9.54 25.69
CA PHE A 23 14.84 -9.62 25.40
C PHE A 23 15.34 -8.36 24.71
N TYR A 24 14.66 -7.87 23.66
CA TYR A 24 15.00 -6.60 23.02
C TYR A 24 15.05 -5.44 24.03
N SER A 25 14.01 -5.29 24.85
CA SER A 25 13.95 -4.23 25.87
C SER A 25 15.07 -4.35 26.90
N ALA A 26 15.40 -5.57 27.34
CA ALA A 26 16.53 -5.81 28.24
C ALA A 26 17.87 -5.34 27.65
N ARG A 27 18.07 -5.48 26.33
CA ARG A 27 19.29 -5.01 25.65
C ARG A 27 19.39 -3.48 25.61
N GLN A 28 18.26 -2.77 25.63
CA GLN A 28 18.22 -1.31 25.61
C GLN A 28 18.28 -0.70 27.03
N ALA A 29 18.05 -1.48 28.09
CA ALA A 29 17.97 -0.98 29.46
C ALA A 29 19.28 -0.34 29.95
N CYS A 30 20.44 -0.97 29.74
CA CYS A 30 21.74 -0.40 30.08
C CYS A 30 22.91 -1.07 29.34
N ARG A 31 24.09 -0.44 29.37
CA ARG A 31 25.31 -0.95 28.72
C ARG A 31 25.71 -2.35 29.18
N TRP A 32 25.53 -2.67 30.46
CA TRP A 32 25.91 -3.97 31.03
C TRP A 32 24.99 -5.10 30.58
N TRP A 33 23.68 -4.86 30.56
CA TRP A 33 22.70 -5.83 30.04
C TRP A 33 22.89 -6.03 28.53
N ARG A 34 23.18 -4.96 27.78
CA ARG A 34 23.57 -5.06 26.38
C ARG A 34 24.80 -5.93 26.19
N PHE A 35 25.84 -5.75 27.01
CA PHE A 35 27.04 -6.58 26.97
C PHE A 35 26.72 -8.06 27.27
N ALA A 36 26.00 -8.34 28.35
CA ALA A 36 25.63 -9.70 28.74
C ALA A 36 24.72 -10.39 27.70
N SER A 37 23.89 -9.63 26.99
CA SER A 37 23.02 -10.14 25.92
C SER A 37 23.73 -10.52 24.63
N ASN A 38 24.97 -10.05 24.41
CA ASN A 38 25.71 -10.26 23.16
C ASN A 38 26.41 -11.62 23.07
N ASN A 39 26.16 -12.52 24.03
CA ASN A 39 26.63 -13.90 23.96
C ASN A 39 26.06 -14.61 22.70
N THR A 40 26.92 -15.31 21.96
CA THR A 40 26.56 -16.00 20.70
C THR A 40 25.48 -17.06 20.89
N VAL A 41 25.52 -17.80 22.00
CA VAL A 41 24.54 -18.85 22.31
C VAL A 41 23.19 -18.22 22.66
N THR A 42 23.19 -17.15 23.46
CA THR A 42 21.95 -16.43 23.81
C THR A 42 21.33 -15.76 22.58
N LEU A 43 22.12 -15.06 21.76
CA LEU A 43 21.64 -14.42 20.53
C LEU A 43 21.11 -15.43 19.51
N SER A 44 21.85 -16.52 19.26
CA SER A 44 21.40 -17.55 18.31
C SER A 44 20.08 -18.20 18.76
N ARG A 45 19.89 -18.42 20.06
CA ARG A 45 18.61 -18.93 20.60
C ARG A 45 17.46 -17.97 20.32
N HIS A 46 17.65 -16.67 20.46
CA HIS A 46 16.60 -15.69 20.15
C HIS A 46 16.38 -15.51 18.65
N LEU A 47 17.44 -15.55 17.84
CA LEU A 47 17.33 -15.51 16.38
C LEU A 47 16.56 -16.71 15.83
N LYS A 48 16.68 -17.90 16.44
CA LYS A 48 15.87 -19.08 16.10
C LYS A 48 14.38 -18.94 16.43
N LYS A 49 13.99 -17.97 17.27
CA LYS A 49 12.58 -17.63 17.53
C LYS A 49 12.03 -16.64 16.49
N LEU A 50 12.91 -16.02 15.70
CA LEU A 50 12.55 -15.06 14.68
C LEU A 50 12.45 -15.76 13.32
N PRO A 51 11.55 -15.30 12.44
CA PRO A 51 11.42 -15.86 11.11
C PRO A 51 12.56 -15.33 10.24
N ILE A 52 13.66 -16.07 10.20
CA ILE A 52 14.89 -15.75 9.43
C ILE A 52 15.28 -16.99 8.65
N LEU A 53 15.62 -16.81 7.37
CA LEU A 53 16.05 -17.90 6.48
C LEU A 53 17.45 -17.64 5.91
N PRO A 54 18.31 -18.66 5.78
CA PRO A 54 18.23 -19.96 6.45
C PRO A 54 18.33 -19.79 7.98
N GLN A 55 17.97 -20.85 8.72
CA GLN A 55 18.10 -20.89 10.18
C GLN A 55 19.53 -20.57 10.62
N VAL A 56 19.66 -19.71 11.63
CA VAL A 56 20.96 -19.21 12.09
C VAL A 56 21.71 -20.30 12.87
N ASP A 57 22.85 -20.72 12.34
CA ASP A 57 23.80 -21.59 13.03
C ASP A 57 24.86 -20.74 13.77
N PRO A 58 24.96 -20.83 15.12
CA PRO A 58 25.99 -20.12 15.88
C PRO A 58 27.42 -20.53 15.52
N ARG A 59 27.66 -21.69 14.87
CA ARG A 59 29.00 -22.15 14.51
C ARG A 59 29.58 -21.44 13.28
N THR A 60 28.73 -20.87 12.43
CA THR A 60 29.10 -20.31 11.12
C THR A 60 29.04 -18.78 11.07
N SER A 61 28.75 -18.13 12.20
CA SER A 61 28.47 -16.69 12.27
C SER A 61 29.27 -16.03 13.38
N THR A 62 29.82 -14.84 13.09
CA THR A 62 30.54 -14.06 14.11
C THR A 62 29.57 -13.39 15.09
N PRO A 63 30.00 -13.07 16.33
CA PRO A 63 29.13 -12.36 17.28
C PRO A 63 28.60 -11.03 16.75
N LEU A 64 29.40 -10.33 15.94
CA LEU A 64 29.03 -9.06 15.31
C LEU A 64 27.95 -9.25 14.24
N GLU A 65 28.07 -10.29 13.41
CA GLU A 65 27.03 -10.68 12.44
C GLU A 65 25.72 -11.00 13.14
N LEU A 66 25.75 -11.83 14.19
CA LEU A 66 24.55 -12.19 14.96
C LEU A 66 23.90 -10.96 15.61
N GLN A 67 24.70 -10.03 16.10
CA GLN A 67 24.20 -8.77 16.65
C GLN A 67 23.54 -7.90 15.57
N GLY A 68 24.20 -7.75 14.41
CA GLY A 68 23.66 -7.00 13.27
C GLY A 68 22.34 -7.60 12.79
N LEU A 69 22.32 -8.92 12.59
CA LEU A 69 21.14 -9.67 12.15
C LEU A 69 19.98 -9.54 13.15
N PHE A 70 20.25 -9.64 14.45
CA PHE A 70 19.19 -9.44 15.44
C PHE A 70 18.63 -8.02 15.42
N ASN A 71 19.49 -7.00 15.27
CA ASN A 71 19.03 -5.62 15.22
C ASN A 71 18.18 -5.37 13.96
N GLU A 72 18.60 -5.89 12.82
CA GLU A 72 17.86 -5.81 11.57
C GLU A 72 16.52 -6.54 11.66
N ALA A 73 16.50 -7.72 12.29
CA ALA A 73 15.28 -8.49 12.49
C ALA A 73 14.33 -7.80 13.48
N ALA A 74 14.86 -7.29 14.60
CA ALA A 74 14.07 -6.52 15.56
C ALA A 74 13.46 -5.27 14.92
N TYR A 75 14.20 -4.59 14.04
CA TYR A 75 13.71 -3.43 13.28
C TYR A 75 12.61 -3.82 12.29
N SER A 76 12.87 -4.83 11.46
CA SER A 76 11.97 -5.25 10.38
C SER A 76 10.68 -5.90 10.89
N LEU A 77 10.74 -6.53 12.07
CA LEU A 77 9.61 -7.20 12.72
C LEU A 77 8.93 -6.36 13.81
N LEU A 78 9.26 -5.06 13.89
CA LEU A 78 8.63 -4.11 14.82
C LEU A 78 8.75 -4.50 16.31
N VAL A 79 9.76 -5.27 16.70
CA VAL A 79 9.92 -5.77 18.08
C VAL A 79 10.09 -4.62 19.09
N GLY A 80 10.79 -3.57 18.67
CA GLY A 80 11.03 -2.36 19.48
C GLY A 80 9.94 -1.29 19.38
N LEU A 81 8.87 -1.52 18.62
CA LEU A 81 7.80 -0.54 18.47
C LEU A 81 6.77 -0.70 19.61
N ASP A 82 6.57 0.36 20.38
CA ASP A 82 5.42 0.47 21.27
C ASP A 82 4.24 1.10 20.54
N VAL A 83 3.07 0.50 20.70
CA VAL A 83 1.84 0.91 20.04
C VAL A 83 0.76 1.09 21.09
N GLN A 84 0.34 2.33 21.29
CA GLN A 84 -0.67 2.70 22.27
C GLN A 84 -1.94 3.16 21.56
N ARG A 85 -3.05 2.49 21.84
CA ARG A 85 -4.35 2.87 21.30
C ARG A 85 -4.99 3.95 22.18
N LYS A 86 -5.40 5.07 21.56
CA LYS A 86 -6.23 6.10 22.21
C LYS A 86 -7.69 5.66 22.30
N HIS A 87 -8.47 6.36 23.12
CA HIS A 87 -9.91 6.13 23.21
C HIS A 87 -10.58 6.36 21.86
N ASP A 88 -11.56 5.51 21.53
CA ASP A 88 -12.32 5.62 20.29
C ASP A 88 -13.14 6.92 20.28
N LEU A 89 -13.08 7.64 19.17
CA LEU A 89 -13.91 8.82 18.94
C LEU A 89 -15.13 8.40 18.10
N PRO A 90 -16.32 8.98 18.35
CA PRO A 90 -17.48 8.71 17.53
C PRO A 90 -17.22 9.13 16.08
N GLY A 91 -17.77 8.38 15.12
CA GLY A 91 -17.73 8.73 13.71
C GLY A 91 -18.57 9.97 13.41
N ASN A 92 -18.18 10.71 12.37
CA ASN A 92 -18.89 11.91 11.93
C ASN A 92 -19.96 11.61 10.87
N VAL A 93 -20.05 10.38 10.36
CA VAL A 93 -21.06 10.01 9.36
C VAL A 93 -22.37 9.71 10.10
N SER A 94 -23.37 10.58 9.89
CA SER A 94 -24.67 10.42 10.55
C SER A 94 -25.39 9.14 10.10
N ASP A 95 -26.23 8.57 10.98
CA ASP A 95 -27.17 7.50 10.64
C ASP A 95 -28.08 7.95 9.50
N VAL A 96 -28.01 7.28 8.36
CA VAL A 96 -28.85 7.56 7.19
C VAL A 96 -29.52 6.28 6.70
N LEU A 97 -30.72 6.47 6.17
CA LEU A 97 -31.61 5.44 5.64
C LEU A 97 -30.88 4.45 4.71
N PRO A 98 -31.19 3.14 4.79
CA PRO A 98 -30.45 2.05 4.15
C PRO A 98 -30.45 2.05 2.60
N ALA A 99 -31.14 2.99 1.95
CA ALA A 99 -31.24 3.10 0.50
C ALA A 99 -30.38 4.24 -0.12
N GLN A 100 -29.77 5.11 0.68
CA GLN A 100 -29.01 6.26 0.18
C GLN A 100 -27.53 5.94 0.03
N ARG A 101 -26.93 6.28 -1.12
CA ARG A 101 -25.47 6.24 -1.28
C ARG A 101 -24.86 7.48 -0.67
N ILE A 102 -23.75 7.32 0.03
CA ILE A 102 -23.14 8.36 0.85
C ILE A 102 -21.63 8.33 0.63
N CYS A 103 -21.03 9.51 0.51
CA CYS A 103 -19.60 9.71 0.66
C CYS A 103 -19.36 10.95 1.53
N ALA A 104 -18.28 10.97 2.28
CA ALA A 104 -17.91 12.08 3.14
C ALA A 104 -16.44 12.45 2.93
N THR A 105 -16.06 13.67 3.29
CA THR A 105 -14.66 14.08 3.31
C THR A 105 -13.91 13.35 4.42
N SER A 106 -12.58 13.30 4.35
CA SER A 106 -11.73 12.64 5.35
C SER A 106 -11.96 13.12 6.78
N ASN A 107 -12.22 14.42 6.98
CA ASN A 107 -12.60 15.02 8.26
C ASN A 107 -14.08 14.78 8.65
N GLY A 108 -14.92 14.37 7.70
CA GLY A 108 -16.35 14.16 7.92
C GLY A 108 -17.15 15.45 8.09
N ASP A 109 -16.56 16.61 7.79
CA ASP A 109 -17.22 17.93 7.91
C ASP A 109 -18.19 18.18 6.75
N ARG A 110 -18.03 17.45 5.64
CA ARG A 110 -18.94 17.48 4.51
C ARG A 110 -19.36 16.08 4.12
N GLN A 111 -20.62 15.93 3.77
CA GLN A 111 -21.22 14.67 3.37
C GLN A 111 -22.08 14.89 2.13
N VAL A 112 -21.94 14.01 1.14
CA VAL A 112 -22.81 13.98 -0.03
C VAL A 112 -23.68 12.75 0.03
N THR A 113 -24.96 12.90 -0.32
CA THR A 113 -25.86 11.78 -0.57
C THR A 113 -26.32 11.79 -2.02
N LEU A 114 -26.45 10.59 -2.59
CA LEU A 114 -27.10 10.37 -3.87
C LEU A 114 -28.33 9.50 -3.66
N ASN A 115 -29.50 10.11 -3.85
CA ASN A 115 -30.79 9.44 -3.71
C ASN A 115 -31.67 9.76 -4.92
N ASN A 116 -32.17 8.74 -5.62
CA ASN A 116 -33.04 8.91 -6.79
C ASN A 116 -32.53 9.96 -7.80
N ARG A 117 -31.25 9.86 -8.18
CA ARG A 117 -30.54 10.81 -9.09
C ARG A 117 -30.40 12.24 -8.58
N ILE A 118 -30.65 12.49 -7.30
CA ILE A 118 -30.45 13.79 -6.68
C ILE A 118 -29.20 13.72 -5.81
N ILE A 119 -28.24 14.59 -6.14
CA ILE A 119 -27.03 14.83 -5.37
C ILE A 119 -27.36 15.91 -4.33
N SER A 120 -27.16 15.61 -3.05
CA SER A 120 -27.35 16.56 -1.94
C SER A 120 -26.06 16.68 -1.14
N LEU A 121 -25.50 17.89 -1.04
CA LEU A 121 -24.33 18.20 -0.24
C LEU A 121 -24.76 18.77 1.12
N TYR A 122 -24.21 18.21 2.19
CA TYR A 122 -24.45 18.61 3.56
C TYR A 122 -23.16 19.06 4.23
N ASP A 123 -23.30 20.07 5.08
CA ASP A 123 -22.36 20.45 6.11
C ASP A 123 -22.68 19.67 7.38
N THR A 124 -21.72 18.86 7.83
CA THR A 124 -21.80 17.97 8.98
C THR A 124 -20.84 18.38 10.11
N SER A 125 -20.17 19.53 9.98
CA SER A 125 -19.30 20.10 11.01
C SER A 125 -20.07 20.45 12.30
N SER A 126 -21.35 20.82 12.18
CA SER A 126 -22.26 21.11 13.28
C SER A 126 -23.50 20.22 13.25
N LYS A 127 -24.06 19.90 14.42
CA LYS A 127 -25.38 19.26 14.54
C LYS A 127 -26.44 20.35 14.81
N PRO A 128 -27.59 20.35 14.10
CA PRO A 128 -28.01 19.42 13.05
C PRO A 128 -27.29 19.67 11.71
N ARG A 129 -27.19 18.63 10.88
CA ARG A 129 -26.62 18.73 9.53
C ARG A 129 -27.35 19.79 8.70
N ARG A 130 -26.61 20.61 7.97
CA ARG A 130 -27.17 21.69 7.13
C ARG A 130 -27.02 21.32 5.65
N LEU A 131 -28.12 21.35 4.89
CA LEU A 131 -28.08 21.20 3.43
C LEU A 131 -27.42 22.45 2.82
N LEU A 132 -26.36 22.25 2.04
CA LEU A 132 -25.67 23.32 1.31
C LEU A 132 -26.20 23.46 -0.11
N THR A 133 -26.20 22.35 -0.86
CA THR A 133 -26.55 22.34 -2.29
C THR A 133 -27.35 21.08 -2.61
N LYS A 134 -28.26 21.19 -3.57
CA LYS A 134 -29.00 20.07 -4.16
C LYS A 134 -29.00 20.22 -5.67
N ARG A 135 -28.63 19.17 -6.40
CA ARG A 135 -28.64 19.18 -7.88
C ARG A 135 -29.02 17.82 -8.46
N PRO A 136 -29.64 17.77 -9.63
CA PRO A 136 -29.86 16.52 -10.34
C PRO A 136 -28.55 15.97 -10.90
N GLN A 137 -28.47 14.64 -11.03
CA GLN A 137 -27.44 13.96 -11.80
C GLN A 137 -27.74 14.17 -13.30
N ASN A 138 -26.70 14.44 -14.09
CA ASN A 138 -26.86 14.65 -15.52
C ASN A 138 -27.14 13.31 -16.23
N ASP A 139 -28.26 13.24 -16.94
CA ASP A 139 -28.58 12.14 -17.85
C ASP A 139 -27.73 12.30 -19.12
N LEU A 140 -26.63 11.55 -19.23
CA LEU A 140 -25.85 11.52 -20.46
C LEU A 140 -26.64 10.80 -21.54
N LYS A 141 -27.06 11.56 -22.56
CA LYS A 141 -27.72 11.05 -23.78
C LYS A 141 -26.72 10.51 -24.82
N GLU A 142 -25.42 10.52 -24.52
CA GLU A 142 -24.43 9.98 -25.44
C GLU A 142 -24.68 8.48 -25.63
N THR A 143 -25.06 8.15 -26.86
CA THR A 143 -25.27 6.79 -27.36
C THR A 143 -24.08 5.91 -26.98
N VAL A 144 -24.30 4.99 -26.05
CA VAL A 144 -23.37 3.93 -25.69
C VAL A 144 -23.11 3.10 -26.95
N GLY A 145 -21.99 3.38 -27.63
CA GLY A 145 -21.55 2.62 -28.80
C GLY A 145 -21.35 1.14 -28.45
N GLY A 146 -21.82 0.27 -29.35
CA GLY A 146 -21.96 -1.18 -29.17
C GLY A 146 -20.70 -1.92 -28.74
N GLY A 147 -20.50 -2.03 -27.42
CA GLY A 147 -19.57 -2.99 -26.81
C GLY A 147 -20.27 -4.31 -26.45
N PRO A 148 -19.52 -5.38 -26.13
CA PRO A 148 -20.07 -6.72 -25.94
C PRO A 148 -21.18 -6.75 -24.87
N TRP A 149 -22.34 -7.27 -25.27
CA TRP A 149 -23.60 -7.31 -24.52
C TRP A 149 -23.64 -8.32 -23.36
N LEU A 150 -22.49 -8.86 -22.93
CA LEU A 150 -22.44 -9.71 -21.75
C LEU A 150 -22.66 -8.85 -20.52
N ARG A 151 -23.95 -8.66 -20.21
CA ARG A 151 -24.48 -7.97 -19.03
C ARG A 151 -24.03 -8.74 -17.79
N VAL A 152 -22.83 -8.48 -17.30
CA VAL A 152 -22.59 -8.57 -15.86
C VAL A 152 -23.65 -7.66 -15.26
N ASN A 153 -24.61 -8.22 -14.51
CA ASN A 153 -25.69 -7.44 -13.92
C ASN A 153 -25.08 -6.22 -13.23
N SER A 154 -25.22 -5.05 -13.87
CA SER A 154 -24.97 -3.76 -13.27
C SER A 154 -25.99 -3.66 -12.16
N LYS A 155 -25.65 -4.18 -10.97
CA LYS A 155 -26.34 -3.75 -9.77
C LYS A 155 -26.18 -2.24 -9.80
N ALA A 156 -27.29 -1.49 -9.83
CA ALA A 156 -27.32 -0.04 -9.92
C ALA A 156 -26.51 0.57 -8.76
N HIS A 157 -25.19 0.63 -8.93
CA HIS A 157 -24.22 0.93 -7.90
C HIS A 157 -23.44 2.11 -8.43
N HIS A 158 -24.01 3.30 -8.20
CA HIS A 158 -23.24 4.51 -8.31
C HIS A 158 -22.08 4.43 -7.31
N GLN A 159 -20.86 4.51 -7.82
CA GLN A 159 -19.69 4.72 -6.98
C GLN A 159 -19.47 6.22 -6.86
N LEU A 160 -19.19 6.66 -5.64
CA LEU A 160 -19.03 8.07 -5.32
C LEU A 160 -17.63 8.29 -4.76
N ALA A 161 -16.98 9.37 -5.17
CA ALA A 161 -15.80 9.90 -4.49
C ALA A 161 -15.98 11.41 -4.32
N LEU A 162 -15.74 11.89 -3.11
CA LEU A 162 -15.76 13.30 -2.77
C LEU A 162 -14.32 13.78 -2.69
N SER A 163 -14.01 14.94 -3.28
CA SER A 163 -12.68 15.54 -3.19
C SER A 163 -12.34 15.88 -1.74
N SER A 164 -11.05 16.02 -1.45
CA SER A 164 -10.55 16.28 -0.09
C SER A 164 -11.10 17.57 0.54
N ASP A 165 -11.50 18.56 -0.27
CA ASP A 165 -12.14 19.81 0.17
C ASP A 165 -13.69 19.75 0.17
N GLY A 166 -14.28 18.67 -0.33
CA GLY A 166 -15.71 18.49 -0.42
C GLY A 166 -16.42 19.40 -1.44
N ASN A 167 -15.69 19.94 -2.42
CA ASN A 167 -16.25 20.79 -3.47
C ASN A 167 -16.49 20.02 -4.77
N MET A 168 -15.79 18.92 -5.05
CA MET A 168 -15.98 18.11 -6.25
C MET A 168 -16.49 16.71 -5.93
N LEU A 169 -17.40 16.20 -6.74
CA LEU A 169 -17.93 14.85 -6.63
C LEU A 169 -17.70 14.09 -7.93
N ALA A 170 -17.01 12.97 -7.87
CA ALA A 170 -16.99 11.98 -8.94
C ALA A 170 -18.11 10.97 -8.73
N VAL A 171 -18.90 10.73 -9.78
CA VAL A 171 -19.95 9.72 -9.83
C VAL A 171 -19.64 8.78 -10.99
N ALA A 172 -19.44 7.50 -10.70
CA ALA A 172 -19.41 6.47 -11.73
C ALA A 172 -20.79 5.87 -11.89
N GLN A 173 -21.28 5.86 -13.13
CA GLN A 173 -22.45 5.10 -13.55
C GLN A 173 -22.01 4.16 -14.67
N GLU A 174 -22.05 2.86 -14.37
CA GLU A 174 -21.55 1.80 -15.26
C GLU A 174 -20.06 1.97 -15.62
N ARG A 175 -19.78 2.49 -16.82
CA ARG A 175 -18.42 2.78 -17.34
C ARG A 175 -18.20 4.27 -17.61
N THR A 176 -19.17 5.10 -17.28
CA THR A 176 -19.08 6.55 -17.45
C THR A 176 -18.82 7.19 -16.11
N ILE A 177 -17.80 8.05 -16.06
CA ILE A 177 -17.47 8.84 -14.89
C ILE A 177 -17.86 10.28 -15.18
N GLN A 178 -18.54 10.90 -14.22
CA GLN A 178 -18.90 12.32 -14.24
C GLN A 178 -18.26 13.00 -13.04
N ILE A 179 -17.66 14.18 -13.23
CA ILE A 179 -17.16 15.02 -12.15
C ILE A 179 -18.02 16.29 -12.10
N TYR A 180 -18.60 16.51 -10.93
CA TYR A 180 -19.44 17.64 -10.59
C TYR A 180 -18.66 18.61 -9.73
N ASN A 181 -18.78 19.91 -10.02
CA ASN A 181 -18.48 20.94 -9.04
C ASN A 181 -19.76 21.21 -8.22
N LEU A 182 -19.69 21.02 -6.91
CA LEU A 182 -20.83 21.16 -5.99
C LEU A 182 -21.05 22.60 -5.54
N THR A 183 -20.10 23.50 -5.80
CA THR A 183 -20.24 24.94 -5.54
C THR A 183 -20.84 25.70 -6.71
N ASP A 184 -20.84 25.09 -7.90
CA ASP A 184 -21.44 25.69 -9.09
C ASP A 184 -22.97 25.53 -9.08
N GLU A 185 -23.62 26.28 -9.98
CA GLU A 185 -25.06 26.19 -10.18
C GLU A 185 -25.50 24.74 -10.49
N PRO A 186 -26.70 24.31 -10.06
CA PRO A 186 -27.18 22.93 -10.24
C PRO A 186 -27.16 22.43 -11.69
N ASP A 187 -27.34 23.34 -12.65
CA ASP A 187 -27.41 23.05 -14.10
C ASP A 187 -26.05 23.24 -14.81
N SER A 188 -24.98 23.48 -14.06
CA SER A 188 -23.62 23.60 -14.59
C SER A 188 -23.17 22.34 -15.35
N PHE A 189 -22.40 22.56 -16.43
CA PHE A 189 -21.85 21.49 -17.24
C PHE A 189 -20.90 20.61 -16.43
N THR A 190 -21.01 19.29 -16.61
CA THR A 190 -20.17 18.31 -15.91
C THR A 190 -19.09 17.75 -16.83
N VAL A 191 -17.89 17.56 -16.28
CA VAL A 191 -16.85 16.80 -16.98
C VAL A 191 -17.29 15.36 -16.99
N ASN A 192 -17.24 14.71 -18.15
CA ASN A 192 -17.61 13.31 -18.26
C ASN A 192 -16.68 12.58 -19.23
N GLN A 193 -16.49 11.29 -18.99
CA GLN A 193 -15.68 10.42 -19.82
C GLN A 193 -16.20 8.99 -19.74
N TYR A 194 -16.32 8.35 -20.90
CA TYR A 194 -16.55 6.92 -21.00
C TYR A 194 -15.21 6.17 -20.96
N ILE A 195 -15.09 5.20 -20.05
CA ILE A 195 -13.86 4.44 -19.82
C ILE A 195 -13.86 3.18 -20.65
N SER A 196 -13.24 3.24 -21.83
CA SER A 196 -13.13 2.10 -22.76
C SER A 196 -12.31 0.95 -22.17
N SER A 197 -11.23 1.24 -21.44
CA SER A 197 -10.40 0.24 -20.74
C SER A 197 -11.15 -0.58 -19.69
N ALA A 198 -12.33 -0.13 -19.24
CA ALA A 198 -13.19 -0.88 -18.33
C ALA A 198 -14.09 -1.90 -19.07
N ALA A 199 -13.87 -2.16 -20.36
CA ALA A 199 -14.66 -3.14 -21.12
C ALA A 199 -14.65 -4.52 -20.45
N GLY A 200 -15.84 -5.11 -20.28
CA GLY A 200 -16.01 -6.39 -19.58
C GLY A 200 -15.97 -6.29 -18.05
N HIS A 201 -15.78 -5.09 -17.49
CA HIS A 201 -15.74 -4.84 -16.05
C HIS A 201 -16.73 -3.74 -15.65
N TYR A 202 -17.06 -3.69 -14.36
CA TYR A 202 -17.83 -2.58 -13.78
C TYR A 202 -16.95 -1.85 -12.75
N ILE A 203 -17.22 -0.56 -12.56
CA ILE A 203 -16.53 0.25 -11.56
C ILE A 203 -17.05 -0.12 -10.17
N CYS A 204 -16.17 -0.64 -9.33
CA CYS A 204 -16.51 -1.07 -7.96
C CYS A 204 -16.04 -0.08 -6.89
N GLY A 205 -15.24 0.93 -7.26
CA GLY A 205 -14.87 2.01 -6.33
C GLY A 205 -14.19 3.17 -7.02
N LEU A 206 -14.30 4.36 -6.41
CA LEU A 206 -13.64 5.59 -6.81
C LEU A 206 -12.93 6.20 -5.60
N ALA A 207 -11.83 6.91 -5.82
CA ALA A 207 -11.19 7.76 -4.81
C ALA A 207 -10.38 8.87 -5.49
N PHE A 208 -10.53 10.11 -5.02
CA PHE A 208 -9.59 11.19 -5.38
C PHE A 208 -8.30 11.02 -4.58
N GLU A 209 -7.16 11.09 -5.25
CA GLU A 209 -5.84 10.92 -4.65
C GLU A 209 -4.85 11.97 -5.15
N GLN A 210 -3.69 12.06 -4.48
CA GLN A 210 -2.60 12.98 -4.83
C GLN A 210 -3.04 14.44 -4.94
N GLY A 211 -3.77 14.94 -3.94
CA GLY A 211 -4.28 16.31 -3.93
C GLY A 211 -5.42 16.54 -4.92
N ASP A 212 -6.27 15.51 -5.10
CA ASP A 212 -7.40 15.50 -6.03
C ASP A 212 -7.01 15.60 -7.52
N HIS A 213 -5.72 15.45 -7.87
CA HIS A 213 -5.21 15.49 -9.26
C HIS A 213 -5.36 14.17 -10.02
N VAL A 214 -5.54 13.06 -9.30
CA VAL A 214 -5.84 11.77 -9.91
C VAL A 214 -7.08 11.14 -9.30
N LEU A 215 -7.81 10.41 -10.12
CA LEU A 215 -8.98 9.65 -9.73
C LEU A 215 -8.63 8.17 -9.87
N ARG A 216 -8.48 7.50 -8.72
CA ARG A 216 -8.28 6.05 -8.65
C ARG A 216 -9.61 5.35 -8.89
N VAL A 217 -9.71 4.66 -10.02
CA VAL A 217 -10.86 3.88 -10.47
C VAL A 217 -10.57 2.41 -10.26
N ARG A 218 -11.32 1.77 -9.36
CA ARG A 218 -11.21 0.33 -9.08
C ARG A 218 -12.22 -0.43 -9.95
N LEU A 219 -11.73 -1.43 -10.66
CA LEU A 219 -12.55 -2.32 -11.49
C LEU A 219 -12.78 -3.66 -10.80
N SER A 220 -13.94 -4.27 -11.07
CA SER A 220 -14.28 -5.61 -10.57
C SER A 220 -13.41 -6.73 -11.15
N GLY A 221 -12.70 -6.47 -12.25
CA GLY A 221 -11.78 -7.40 -12.91
C GLY A 221 -10.54 -7.67 -12.07
N LYS A 222 -10.61 -8.68 -11.20
CA LYS A 222 -9.49 -9.23 -10.43
C LYS A 222 -8.59 -8.16 -9.75
N GLY A 223 -9.17 -7.04 -9.28
CA GLY A 223 -8.45 -5.97 -8.59
C GLY A 223 -7.72 -4.97 -9.49
N THR A 224 -8.05 -4.88 -10.78
CA THR A 224 -7.47 -3.89 -11.71
C THR A 224 -7.81 -2.45 -11.27
N VAL A 225 -6.85 -1.54 -11.42
CA VAL A 225 -6.97 -0.13 -11.07
C VAL A 225 -6.57 0.74 -12.26
N LEU A 226 -7.33 1.81 -12.50
CA LEU A 226 -6.95 2.89 -13.41
C LEU A 226 -6.78 4.19 -12.64
N TYR A 227 -5.77 4.96 -12.99
CA TYR A 227 -5.59 6.33 -12.52
C TYR A 227 -5.88 7.28 -13.69
N LEU A 228 -6.97 8.02 -13.57
CA LEU A 228 -7.32 9.09 -14.51
C LEU A 228 -6.82 10.42 -13.96
N GLY A 229 -6.46 11.35 -14.84
CA GLY A 229 -5.81 12.60 -14.47
C GLY A 229 -4.29 12.48 -14.47
N THR A 230 -3.60 13.57 -14.17
CA THR A 230 -2.14 13.67 -14.15
C THR A 230 -1.67 14.06 -12.76
N PRO A 231 -0.83 13.25 -12.09
CA PRO A 231 -0.40 13.57 -10.74
C PRO A 231 0.54 14.79 -10.74
N PRO A 232 0.64 15.52 -9.61
CA PRO A 232 1.47 16.72 -9.53
C PRO A 232 2.96 16.35 -9.65
N THR A 233 3.59 16.77 -10.75
CA THR A 233 5.00 16.48 -11.07
C THR A 233 5.99 17.45 -10.44
N ALA A 234 5.55 18.66 -10.06
CA ALA A 234 6.43 19.69 -9.52
C ALA A 234 6.27 19.86 -8.00
N ALA A 235 7.39 20.07 -7.30
CA ALA A 235 7.40 20.48 -5.88
C ALA A 235 6.58 21.76 -5.62
N LYS A 236 6.41 22.62 -6.63
CA LYS A 236 5.56 23.83 -6.57
C LYS A 236 4.06 23.55 -6.67
N SER A 237 3.67 22.40 -7.22
CA SER A 237 2.27 21.93 -7.27
C SER A 237 1.91 20.99 -6.12
N MET A 238 2.91 20.42 -5.43
CA MET A 238 2.71 19.65 -4.20
C MET A 238 2.14 20.57 -3.10
N GLY A 239 0.80 20.58 -2.97
CA GLY A 239 0.08 21.39 -2.00
C GLY A 239 -1.11 22.16 -2.60
N LYS A 240 -1.12 22.38 -3.93
CA LYS A 240 -2.29 22.93 -4.61
C LYS A 240 -3.23 21.79 -5.01
N LYS A 241 -4.46 21.81 -4.50
CA LYS A 241 -5.48 20.84 -4.89
C LYS A 241 -5.95 21.08 -6.32
N ALA A 242 -6.29 20.00 -7.02
CA ALA A 242 -6.94 20.12 -8.31
C ALA A 242 -8.35 20.72 -8.14
N ASN A 243 -8.79 21.45 -9.15
CA ASN A 243 -10.13 22.02 -9.22
C ASN A 243 -10.83 21.53 -10.49
N ILE A 244 -12.07 21.97 -10.71
CA ILE A 244 -12.86 21.53 -11.87
C ILE A 244 -12.19 21.91 -13.21
N GLU A 245 -11.45 23.02 -13.26
CA GLU A 245 -10.74 23.46 -14.48
C GLU A 245 -9.61 22.50 -14.87
N PHE A 246 -8.89 21.97 -13.88
CA PHE A 246 -7.94 20.88 -14.12
C PHE A 246 -8.64 19.67 -14.74
N TRP A 247 -9.78 19.25 -14.19
CA TRP A 247 -10.53 18.08 -14.67
C TRP A 247 -11.11 18.27 -16.08
N LYS A 248 -11.44 19.51 -16.48
CA LYS A 248 -11.85 19.87 -17.85
C LYS A 248 -10.68 19.86 -18.84
N SER A 249 -9.44 20.03 -18.36
CA SER A 249 -8.25 20.13 -19.21
C SER A 249 -7.84 18.77 -19.81
N LYS A 250 -6.85 18.79 -20.72
CA LYS A 250 -6.26 17.55 -21.28
C LYS A 250 -5.58 16.70 -20.21
N ALA A 251 -5.05 17.31 -19.15
CA ALA A 251 -4.40 16.65 -18.02
C ALA A 251 -5.39 16.01 -17.03
N GLY A 252 -6.69 16.27 -17.18
CA GLY A 252 -7.77 15.85 -16.29
C GLY A 252 -8.38 14.50 -16.67
N LEU A 253 -9.71 14.41 -16.71
CA LEU A 253 -10.45 13.12 -16.77
C LEU A 253 -10.18 12.31 -18.04
N ARG A 254 -9.73 12.98 -19.10
CA ARG A 254 -9.41 12.38 -20.39
C ARG A 254 -8.03 11.73 -20.45
N HIS A 255 -7.15 12.04 -19.50
CA HIS A 255 -5.82 11.44 -19.41
C HIS A 255 -5.84 10.20 -18.54
N SER A 256 -5.11 9.17 -18.96
CA SER A 256 -4.94 7.93 -18.20
C SER A 256 -3.48 7.83 -17.78
N PHE A 257 -3.17 8.21 -16.54
CA PHE A 257 -1.83 8.15 -16.00
C PHE A 257 -1.32 6.70 -15.85
N LEU A 258 -2.17 5.80 -15.35
CA LEU A 258 -1.80 4.40 -15.10
C LEU A 258 -2.99 3.48 -15.35
N ASP A 259 -2.76 2.38 -16.07
CA ASP A 259 -3.68 1.26 -16.22
C ASP A 259 -2.96 -0.03 -15.78
N THR A 260 -3.33 -0.57 -14.62
CA THR A 260 -2.60 -1.72 -14.06
C THR A 260 -2.78 -3.00 -14.86
N SER A 261 -3.76 -3.07 -15.78
CA SER A 261 -3.94 -4.24 -16.66
C SER A 261 -2.81 -4.38 -17.68
N ARG A 262 -2.05 -3.30 -17.92
CA ARG A 262 -0.94 -3.25 -18.87
C ARG A 262 0.42 -3.51 -18.21
N ILE A 263 0.48 -3.51 -16.88
CA ILE A 263 1.73 -3.73 -16.16
C ILE A 263 2.22 -5.15 -16.42
N THR A 264 3.48 -5.27 -16.83
CA THR A 264 4.19 -6.54 -16.93
C THR A 264 5.18 -6.63 -15.78
N LEU A 265 5.07 -7.70 -14.99
CA LEU A 265 6.06 -8.04 -13.99
C LEU A 265 7.06 -9.02 -14.61
N ALA A 266 8.35 -8.71 -14.51
CA ALA A 266 9.40 -9.65 -14.89
C ALA A 266 9.31 -10.89 -13.98
N SER A 267 8.84 -12.01 -14.53
CA SER A 267 8.84 -13.33 -13.90
C SER A 267 9.97 -14.15 -14.52
N SER A 268 10.69 -14.92 -13.70
CA SER A 268 11.69 -15.89 -14.18
C SER A 268 11.05 -17.17 -14.72
N ASP A 269 9.81 -17.46 -14.35
CA ASP A 269 9.02 -18.60 -14.83
C ASP A 269 7.96 -18.16 -15.85
N ASP A 270 8.02 -18.73 -17.05
CA ASP A 270 7.09 -18.46 -18.16
C ASP A 270 5.66 -18.98 -17.91
N ASP A 271 5.49 -19.97 -17.03
CA ASP A 271 4.19 -20.65 -16.85
C ASP A 271 3.21 -19.90 -15.91
N TYR A 272 3.70 -18.95 -15.11
CA TYR A 272 2.85 -18.22 -14.16
C TYR A 272 3.15 -16.72 -14.17
N THR A 273 2.34 -15.95 -14.89
CA THR A 273 2.46 -14.49 -14.87
C THR A 273 2.02 -13.92 -13.51
N ALA A 274 2.94 -13.26 -12.82
CA ALA A 274 2.61 -12.48 -11.64
C ALA A 274 1.80 -11.25 -12.06
N ARG A 275 0.83 -10.85 -11.21
CA ARG A 275 -0.02 -9.69 -11.47
C ARG A 275 -0.24 -8.86 -10.22
N LEU A 276 -0.38 -7.55 -10.41
CA LEU A 276 -0.72 -6.62 -9.34
C LEU A 276 -2.23 -6.41 -9.25
N SER A 277 -2.73 -6.34 -8.02
CA SER A 277 -4.12 -6.08 -7.69
C SER A 277 -4.21 -5.00 -6.60
N GLY A 278 -5.22 -4.15 -6.68
CA GLY A 278 -5.50 -3.13 -5.67
C GLY A 278 -4.43 -2.05 -5.52
N LEU A 279 -3.67 -1.76 -6.58
CA LEU A 279 -2.55 -0.82 -6.53
C LEU A 279 -2.97 0.57 -6.02
N GLN A 280 -2.26 1.08 -5.01
CA GLN A 280 -2.40 2.43 -4.47
C GLN A 280 -1.09 3.21 -4.61
N LEU A 281 -1.12 4.37 -5.28
CA LEU A 281 0.00 5.29 -5.31
C LEU A 281 0.17 5.92 -3.91
N LEU A 282 1.38 5.88 -3.38
CA LEU A 282 1.69 6.35 -2.04
C LEU A 282 2.29 7.76 -2.07
N ARG A 283 3.40 7.93 -2.80
CA ARG A 283 4.12 9.21 -2.90
C ARG A 283 5.05 9.24 -4.12
N PRO A 284 5.46 10.44 -4.58
CA PRO A 284 6.51 10.54 -5.58
C PRO A 284 7.87 10.10 -5.01
N LEU A 285 8.66 9.43 -5.84
CA LEU A 285 10.05 9.06 -5.57
C LEU A 285 10.85 9.05 -6.89
N ARG A 286 11.88 9.91 -6.96
CA ARG A 286 12.74 10.11 -8.15
C ARG A 286 11.90 10.45 -9.40
N ASP A 287 12.06 9.64 -10.45
CA ASP A 287 11.42 9.68 -11.76
C ASP A 287 10.08 8.91 -11.78
N GLY A 288 9.45 8.68 -10.64
CA GLY A 288 8.26 7.87 -10.57
C GLY A 288 7.54 7.93 -9.24
N TRP A 289 6.80 6.86 -8.95
CA TRP A 289 5.92 6.77 -7.79
C TRP A 289 6.15 5.49 -7.01
N LEU A 290 6.21 5.62 -5.69
CA LEU A 290 6.05 4.48 -4.80
C LEU A 290 4.59 4.05 -4.79
N PHE A 291 4.36 2.74 -4.83
CA PHE A 291 3.04 2.15 -4.71
C PHE A 291 3.03 1.00 -3.72
N ALA A 292 1.87 0.75 -3.13
CA ALA A 292 1.55 -0.50 -2.47
C ALA A 292 0.54 -1.28 -3.32
N ALA A 293 0.70 -2.59 -3.40
CA ALA A 293 -0.23 -3.45 -4.10
C ALA A 293 -0.24 -4.85 -3.49
N GLN A 294 -1.21 -5.63 -3.90
CA GLN A 294 -1.21 -7.07 -3.74
C GLN A 294 -0.59 -7.70 -4.99
N CYS A 295 0.29 -8.68 -4.81
CA CYS A 295 0.86 -9.49 -5.87
C CYS A 295 0.27 -10.90 -5.81
N HIS A 296 -0.18 -11.40 -6.96
CA HIS A 296 -0.71 -12.75 -7.13
C HIS A 296 0.02 -13.49 -8.26
N GLY A 297 0.13 -14.81 -8.16
CA GLY A 297 0.72 -15.64 -9.20
C GLY A 297 2.24 -15.74 -9.09
N GLY A 298 2.92 -16.10 -10.19
CA GLY A 298 4.38 -16.22 -10.23
C GLY A 298 4.94 -17.29 -9.29
N SER A 299 4.32 -18.48 -9.27
CA SER A 299 4.63 -19.62 -8.39
C SER A 299 4.63 -19.34 -6.87
N GLN A 300 4.25 -18.13 -6.45
CA GLN A 300 4.25 -17.67 -5.07
C GLN A 300 2.82 -17.49 -4.51
N CYS A 301 2.70 -17.56 -3.18
CA CYS A 301 1.47 -17.23 -2.49
C CYS A 301 1.12 -15.74 -2.65
N SER A 302 -0.18 -15.43 -2.54
CA SER A 302 -0.65 -14.04 -2.60
C SER A 302 -0.07 -13.23 -1.44
N ARG A 303 0.51 -12.08 -1.75
CA ARG A 303 1.27 -11.26 -0.80
C ARG A 303 1.11 -9.79 -1.09
N TYR A 304 1.51 -8.95 -0.15
CA TYR A 304 1.57 -7.51 -0.37
C TYR A 304 2.98 -7.12 -0.80
N VAL A 305 3.10 -6.01 -1.52
CA VAL A 305 4.37 -5.49 -2.03
C VAL A 305 4.42 -3.98 -1.91
N ILE A 306 5.62 -3.45 -1.67
CA ILE A 306 5.98 -2.09 -2.04
C ILE A 306 6.79 -2.15 -3.32
N GLY A 307 6.40 -1.31 -4.28
CA GLY A 307 7.14 -1.16 -5.52
C GLY A 307 7.28 0.30 -5.92
N HIS A 308 8.04 0.49 -6.98
CA HIS A 308 8.22 1.75 -7.70
C HIS A 308 7.75 1.56 -9.13
N ILE A 309 7.04 2.55 -9.65
CA ILE A 309 6.67 2.63 -11.06
C ILE A 309 7.26 3.90 -11.64
N ARG A 310 8.08 3.76 -12.69
CA ARG A 310 8.62 4.91 -13.41
C ARG A 310 7.49 5.66 -14.12
N ALA A 311 7.61 6.98 -14.20
CA ALA A 311 6.75 7.82 -14.98
C ALA A 311 7.59 8.71 -15.91
N SER A 312 7.20 8.77 -17.18
CA SER A 312 7.84 9.62 -18.18
C SER A 312 6.80 10.44 -18.91
N VAL A 313 7.25 11.40 -19.71
CA VAL A 313 6.39 12.21 -20.57
C VAL A 313 6.55 11.65 -21.98
N PRO A 314 5.54 10.96 -22.54
CA PRO A 314 5.61 10.43 -23.90
C PRO A 314 5.84 11.57 -24.91
N ASP A 315 6.63 11.32 -25.97
CA ASP A 315 7.03 12.33 -26.97
C ASP A 315 5.84 13.08 -27.62
N ASN A 316 4.65 12.48 -27.62
CA ASN A 316 3.44 13.01 -28.24
C ASN A 316 2.53 13.80 -27.28
N THR A 317 2.87 13.90 -26.00
CA THR A 317 2.01 14.51 -24.97
C THR A 317 2.80 15.37 -23.99
N SER A 318 2.19 16.41 -23.43
CA SER A 318 2.77 17.21 -22.35
C SER A 318 2.63 16.57 -20.97
N GLU A 319 1.81 15.52 -20.85
CA GLU A 319 1.40 14.94 -19.57
C GLU A 319 2.18 13.68 -19.24
N SER A 320 2.60 13.55 -17.99
CA SER A 320 3.32 12.37 -17.52
C SER A 320 2.40 11.14 -17.49
N THR A 321 2.94 9.98 -17.86
CA THR A 321 2.27 8.68 -17.84
C THR A 321 3.20 7.66 -17.19
N ALA A 322 2.64 6.73 -16.43
CA ALA A 322 3.38 5.64 -15.83
C ALA A 322 3.79 4.61 -16.90
N GLU A 323 5.05 4.17 -16.84
CA GLU A 323 5.62 3.17 -17.72
C GLU A 323 5.13 1.78 -17.32
N SER A 324 4.57 1.03 -18.26
CA SER A 324 3.96 -0.28 -17.99
C SER A 324 5.00 -1.37 -17.66
N ASP A 325 6.21 -1.24 -18.22
CA ASP A 325 7.39 -2.08 -18.01
C ASP A 325 8.35 -1.51 -16.95
N GLY A 326 8.16 -0.25 -16.55
CA GLY A 326 8.98 0.47 -15.56
C GLY A 326 8.69 0.09 -14.10
N VAL A 327 8.14 -1.11 -13.83
CA VAL A 327 7.75 -1.55 -12.48
C VAL A 327 8.86 -2.33 -11.80
N THR A 328 9.20 -1.91 -10.59
CA THR A 328 10.24 -2.50 -9.74
C THR A 328 9.67 -2.82 -8.37
N ILE A 329 9.61 -4.10 -8.01
CA ILE A 329 9.29 -4.51 -6.63
C ILE A 329 10.50 -4.20 -5.73
N LEU A 330 10.25 -3.47 -4.64
CA LEU A 330 11.26 -3.01 -3.69
C LEU A 330 11.25 -3.80 -2.38
N ALA A 331 10.08 -4.26 -1.95
CA ALA A 331 9.95 -5.05 -0.74
C ALA A 331 8.72 -5.95 -0.76
N ASP A 332 8.91 -7.15 -0.20
CA ASP A 332 7.87 -8.16 -0.05
C ASP A 332 7.29 -8.10 1.36
N LEU A 333 5.99 -7.85 1.45
CA LEU A 333 5.23 -7.73 2.69
C LEU A 333 4.43 -9.02 2.88
N HIS A 334 4.89 -9.82 3.84
CA HIS A 334 4.44 -11.19 4.00
C HIS A 334 3.07 -11.23 4.69
N SER A 335 2.15 -11.99 4.09
CA SER A 335 0.74 -12.14 4.47
C SER A 335 0.45 -13.40 5.28
N TYR A 336 1.31 -14.42 5.21
CA TYR A 336 1.15 -15.65 5.96
C TYR A 336 2.50 -16.23 6.36
N LEU A 337 2.58 -16.74 7.58
CA LEU A 337 3.73 -17.53 8.02
C LEU A 337 3.84 -18.85 7.25
N SER A 338 2.72 -19.45 6.84
CA SER A 338 2.70 -20.67 6.02
C SER A 338 3.12 -20.46 4.57
N ALA A 339 2.96 -19.23 4.06
CA ALA A 339 3.49 -18.83 2.75
C ALA A 339 5.02 -18.66 2.78
N TRP A 340 5.62 -18.64 3.98
CA TRP A 340 7.05 -18.58 4.15
C TRP A 340 7.60 -20.00 4.35
N HIS A 341 8.65 -20.36 3.62
CA HIS A 341 9.37 -21.64 3.77
C HIS A 341 9.81 -21.96 5.22
N TYR A 342 9.79 -20.95 6.10
CA TYR A 342 10.07 -21.06 7.52
C TYR A 342 9.15 -22.05 8.26
N SER A 343 7.84 -22.07 8.00
CA SER A 343 6.91 -22.87 8.81
C SER A 343 6.90 -24.36 8.49
N LEU A 344 7.31 -24.76 7.28
CA LEU A 344 7.26 -26.16 6.85
C LEU A 344 8.38 -27.01 7.47
N ASN A 345 9.45 -26.38 7.94
CA ASN A 345 10.66 -27.08 8.39
C ASN A 345 10.99 -26.93 9.89
N THR A 346 10.15 -26.24 10.68
CA THR A 346 10.46 -26.00 12.11
C THR A 346 9.39 -26.52 13.06
N HIS A 347 9.77 -27.50 13.89
CA HIS A 347 9.02 -27.96 15.08
C HIS A 347 9.10 -26.94 16.23
N ALA A 348 8.59 -25.71 16.03
CA ALA A 348 8.59 -24.68 17.06
C ALA A 348 7.25 -24.67 17.81
N GLU A 349 7.11 -25.53 18.82
CA GLU A 349 5.86 -25.70 19.61
C GLU A 349 5.51 -24.51 20.54
N THR A 350 6.30 -23.44 20.64
CA THR A 350 6.12 -22.44 21.73
C THR A 350 6.37 -20.96 21.38
N GLY A 351 6.45 -20.55 20.11
CA GLY A 351 6.99 -19.21 19.75
C GLY A 351 6.10 -18.20 19.04
N LEU A 352 4.89 -18.56 18.60
CA LEU A 352 4.19 -17.81 17.54
C LEU A 352 3.23 -16.70 18.00
N GLY A 353 3.07 -16.47 19.31
CA GLY A 353 2.06 -15.58 19.89
C GLY A 353 2.10 -14.11 19.45
N MET A 354 3.19 -13.65 18.82
CA MET A 354 3.34 -12.28 18.32
C MET A 354 2.66 -12.03 16.96
N TRP A 355 2.46 -13.07 16.14
CA TRP A 355 2.04 -12.96 14.74
C TRP A 355 0.82 -13.83 14.41
N GLU A 356 -0.07 -14.03 15.39
CA GLU A 356 -1.25 -14.89 15.25
C GLU A 356 -2.27 -14.37 14.22
N ASN A 357 -2.32 -13.05 14.02
CA ASN A 357 -3.23 -12.40 13.08
C ASN A 357 -2.45 -11.79 11.92
N MET A 358 -2.45 -12.47 10.77
CA MET A 358 -1.81 -12.01 9.54
C MET A 358 -2.86 -11.65 8.47
N PRO A 359 -2.56 -10.70 7.57
CA PRO A 359 -3.49 -10.30 6.53
C PRO A 359 -3.61 -11.39 5.47
N SER A 360 -4.81 -11.64 4.95
CA SER A 360 -5.00 -12.79 4.07
C SER A 360 -4.47 -12.58 2.65
N ALA A 361 -4.26 -11.32 2.24
CA ALA A 361 -3.95 -11.01 0.85
C ALA A 361 -4.91 -11.73 -0.12
N HIS A 362 -6.20 -11.73 0.22
CA HIS A 362 -7.31 -12.13 -0.68
C HIS A 362 -8.25 -10.97 -1.00
N GLU A 363 -8.10 -9.82 -0.36
CA GLU A 363 -8.83 -8.59 -0.68
C GLU A 363 -8.27 -7.97 -1.95
N HIS A 364 -9.13 -7.57 -2.89
CA HIS A 364 -8.69 -6.97 -4.15
C HIS A 364 -8.61 -5.44 -4.09
N HIS A 365 -9.14 -4.86 -3.01
CA HIS A 365 -9.15 -3.42 -2.79
C HIS A 365 -8.66 -3.04 -1.38
N PRO A 366 -7.45 -3.48 -0.98
CA PRO A 366 -6.82 -3.03 0.26
C PRO A 366 -6.66 -1.51 0.28
N VAL A 367 -6.68 -0.94 1.49
CA VAL A 367 -6.38 0.48 1.72
C VAL A 367 -5.01 0.59 2.36
N PHE A 368 -4.17 1.45 1.82
CA PHE A 368 -2.82 1.67 2.35
C PHE A 368 -2.64 3.09 2.85
N ALA A 369 -1.78 3.26 3.84
CA ALA A 369 -1.27 4.55 4.25
C ALA A 369 0.21 4.41 4.57
N MET A 370 1.01 5.42 4.26
CA MET A 370 2.44 5.45 4.55
C MET A 370 2.77 6.69 5.35
N ASN A 371 3.70 6.58 6.30
CA ASN A 371 4.15 7.73 7.06
C ASN A 371 5.13 8.61 6.27
N GLU A 372 5.39 9.81 6.78
CA GLU A 372 6.25 10.81 6.10
C GLU A 372 7.68 10.30 5.87
N ASP A 373 8.22 9.57 6.84
CA ASP A 373 9.57 8.96 6.77
C ASP A 373 9.66 7.76 5.83
N SER A 374 8.51 7.28 5.31
CA SER A 374 8.42 6.12 4.40
C SER A 374 9.02 4.83 4.95
N ASN A 375 8.97 4.66 6.27
CA ASN A 375 9.48 3.48 6.97
C ASN A 375 8.36 2.64 7.62
N LEU A 376 7.13 3.14 7.64
CA LEU A 376 5.94 2.44 8.15
C LEU A 376 4.82 2.47 7.11
N LEU A 377 4.18 1.32 6.94
CA LEU A 377 3.00 1.15 6.09
C LEU A 377 1.85 0.56 6.89
N ALA A 378 0.73 1.25 6.93
CA ALA A 378 -0.52 0.69 7.41
C ALA A 378 -1.31 0.07 6.26
N LEU A 379 -1.92 -1.08 6.52
CA LEU A 379 -2.78 -1.83 5.61
C LEU A 379 -4.13 -2.06 6.28
N GLY A 380 -5.20 -1.72 5.58
CA GLY A 380 -6.57 -2.09 5.91
C GLY A 380 -7.09 -3.17 4.96
N GLU A 381 -7.49 -4.31 5.52
CA GLU A 381 -8.06 -5.43 4.78
C GLU A 381 -9.49 -5.70 5.25
N THR A 382 -10.47 -5.59 4.35
CA THR A 382 -11.87 -5.90 4.62
C THR A 382 -12.11 -7.41 4.60
N ASP A 383 -12.73 -7.93 5.65
CA ASP A 383 -13.12 -9.34 5.73
C ASP A 383 -14.32 -9.61 4.82
N LYS A 384 -14.07 -10.36 3.74
CA LYS A 384 -15.10 -10.80 2.79
C LYS A 384 -16.06 -11.85 3.35
N LYS A 385 -15.73 -12.52 4.45
CA LYS A 385 -16.58 -13.58 5.04
C LYS A 385 -17.68 -13.00 5.93
N CYS A 386 -17.46 -11.83 6.53
CA CYS A 386 -18.42 -11.17 7.42
C CYS A 386 -19.17 -10.02 6.70
N VAL A 387 -20.07 -10.35 5.77
CA VAL A 387 -20.80 -9.34 4.97
C VAL A 387 -22.05 -8.77 5.68
N ARG A 388 -22.40 -9.19 6.91
CA ARG A 388 -23.63 -8.69 7.57
C ARG A 388 -23.49 -8.51 9.09
N PRO A 389 -24.04 -7.43 9.69
CA PRO A 389 -24.71 -6.27 9.06
C PRO A 389 -23.75 -5.15 8.61
N LYS A 390 -22.47 -5.17 9.01
CA LYS A 390 -21.41 -4.26 8.52
C LYS A 390 -20.11 -5.07 8.34
N PRO A 391 -19.31 -4.83 7.30
CA PRO A 391 -18.03 -5.50 7.11
C PRO A 391 -17.10 -5.26 8.30
N LEU A 392 -16.17 -6.17 8.54
CA LEU A 392 -15.08 -5.97 9.48
C LEU A 392 -13.82 -5.63 8.70
N THR A 393 -13.05 -4.65 9.15
CA THR A 393 -11.77 -4.30 8.54
C THR A 393 -10.65 -4.55 9.54
N SER A 394 -9.68 -5.39 9.18
CA SER A 394 -8.49 -5.63 10.00
C SER A 394 -7.38 -4.66 9.58
N LEU A 395 -6.72 -4.09 10.59
CA LEU A 395 -5.63 -3.12 10.40
C LEU A 395 -4.30 -3.74 10.78
N PHE A 396 -3.34 -3.62 9.86
CA PHE A 396 -2.00 -4.16 9.97
C PHE A 396 -0.97 -3.05 9.80
N LEU A 397 0.19 -3.20 10.44
CA LEU A 397 1.31 -2.27 10.32
C LEU A 397 2.58 -3.03 9.97
N TYR A 398 3.27 -2.57 8.93
CA TYR A 398 4.55 -3.11 8.46
C TYR A 398 5.68 -2.10 8.65
N ARG A 399 6.90 -2.61 8.89
CA ARG A 399 8.13 -1.83 8.70
C ARG A 399 8.66 -1.99 7.28
N LEU A 400 8.84 -0.87 6.60
CA LEU A 400 9.44 -0.81 5.26
C LEU A 400 10.97 -0.68 5.33
N PRO A 401 11.69 -1.04 4.24
CA PRO A 401 13.08 -0.63 4.09
C PRO A 401 13.21 0.90 4.20
N THR A 402 14.36 1.38 4.66
CA THR A 402 14.61 2.82 4.72
C THR A 402 14.59 3.43 3.32
N LEU A 403 14.23 4.72 3.23
CA LEU A 403 14.20 5.43 1.94
C LEU A 403 15.54 5.33 1.19
N LYS A 404 16.66 5.49 1.91
CA LYS A 404 18.02 5.35 1.34
C LYS A 404 18.27 3.95 0.76
N SER A 405 17.76 2.91 1.43
CA SER A 405 17.86 1.53 0.95
C SER A 405 17.03 1.34 -0.32
N MET A 406 15.79 1.83 -0.36
CA MET A 406 14.93 1.77 -1.56
C MET A 406 15.56 2.50 -2.74
N GLU A 407 16.14 3.69 -2.51
CA GLU A 407 16.87 4.45 -3.52
C GLU A 407 18.13 3.73 -4.03
N ALA A 408 18.88 3.07 -3.15
CA ALA A 408 20.02 2.27 -3.55
C ALA A 408 19.60 1.10 -4.46
N MET A 409 18.53 0.39 -4.10
CA MET A 409 17.95 -0.71 -4.90
C MET A 409 17.52 -0.22 -6.29
N LEU A 410 16.84 0.93 -6.37
CA LEU A 410 16.46 1.52 -7.67
C LEU A 410 17.68 1.88 -8.53
N SER A 411 18.74 2.41 -7.90
CA SER A 411 19.98 2.78 -8.61
C SER A 411 20.68 1.54 -9.17
N GLN A 412 20.74 0.46 -8.38
CA GLN A 412 21.33 -0.81 -8.80
C GLN A 412 20.55 -1.41 -9.97
N ARG A 413 19.22 -1.43 -9.90
CA ARG A 413 18.37 -2.00 -10.95
C ARG A 413 18.41 -1.19 -12.24
N SER A 414 18.49 0.14 -12.14
CA SER A 414 18.71 1.01 -13.30
C SER A 414 20.04 0.72 -13.99
N ARG A 415 21.13 0.51 -13.22
CA ARG A 415 22.44 0.12 -13.77
C ARG A 415 22.39 -1.24 -14.47
N GLN A 416 21.74 -2.24 -13.87
CA GLN A 416 21.59 -3.57 -14.47
C GLN A 416 20.79 -3.52 -15.77
N SER A 417 19.72 -2.73 -15.82
CA SER A 417 18.95 -2.53 -17.05
C SER A 417 19.80 -1.86 -18.13
N GLY A 418 20.52 -0.78 -17.80
CA GLY A 418 21.44 -0.11 -18.74
C GLY A 418 22.55 -1.03 -19.25
N ALA A 419 23.11 -1.88 -18.40
CA ALA A 419 24.12 -2.87 -18.78
C ALA A 419 23.55 -3.95 -19.73
N LYS A 420 22.31 -4.40 -19.53
CA LYS A 420 21.63 -5.32 -20.45
C LYS A 420 21.40 -4.69 -21.83
N TRP A 421 21.01 -3.41 -21.89
CA TRP A 421 20.87 -2.69 -23.16
C TRP A 421 22.21 -2.43 -23.84
N ALA A 422 23.27 -2.10 -23.09
CA ALA A 422 24.63 -1.99 -23.62
C ALA A 422 25.14 -3.34 -24.15
N SER A 423 24.82 -4.44 -23.46
CA SER A 423 25.13 -5.80 -23.91
C SER A 423 24.35 -6.17 -25.18
N LEU A 424 23.04 -5.90 -25.23
CA LEU A 424 22.21 -6.17 -26.41
C LEU A 424 22.59 -5.32 -27.61
N SER A 425 22.91 -4.03 -27.42
CA SER A 425 23.43 -3.19 -28.50
C SER A 425 24.80 -3.68 -28.97
N SER A 426 25.69 -4.06 -28.05
CA SER A 426 26.96 -4.69 -28.43
C SER A 426 26.78 -6.05 -29.11
N PHE A 427 25.72 -6.80 -28.79
CA PHE A 427 25.36 -8.06 -29.43
C PHE A 427 24.77 -7.85 -30.82
N LEU A 428 23.94 -6.81 -31.00
CA LEU A 428 23.43 -6.40 -32.31
C LEU A 428 24.56 -5.90 -33.21
N ASP A 429 25.48 -5.08 -32.68
CA ASP A 429 26.70 -4.66 -33.40
C ASP A 429 27.56 -5.87 -33.77
N ARG A 430 27.70 -6.86 -32.86
CA ARG A 430 28.39 -8.14 -33.12
C ARG A 430 27.66 -9.07 -34.09
N LEU A 431 26.35 -8.92 -34.27
CA LEU A 431 25.60 -9.66 -35.29
C LEU A 431 25.77 -9.01 -36.68
N GLU A 432 25.94 -7.70 -36.74
CA GLU A 432 26.24 -6.97 -37.97
C GLU A 432 27.68 -7.19 -38.44
N THR A 433 28.64 -7.35 -37.53
CA THR A 433 30.01 -7.79 -37.85
C THR A 433 30.15 -9.30 -37.62
N GLN A 434 30.17 -10.13 -38.67
CA GLN A 434 30.39 -11.58 -38.60
C GLN A 434 31.72 -11.98 -37.90
N GLN A 435 31.78 -11.90 -36.57
CA GLN A 435 32.86 -12.44 -35.75
C GLN A 435 32.26 -13.49 -34.82
N ARG A 436 32.55 -14.75 -35.13
CA ARG A 436 32.38 -15.89 -34.23
C ARG A 436 33.54 -15.87 -33.26
N ASP A 437 33.26 -15.63 -31.98
CA ASP A 437 34.14 -16.02 -30.88
C ASP A 437 33.30 -16.48 -29.68
N GLU A 438 33.90 -17.42 -28.95
CA GLU A 438 33.29 -18.32 -27.97
C GLU A 438 32.74 -17.62 -26.72
N ASP A 439 31.59 -18.14 -26.26
CA ASP A 439 30.79 -17.65 -25.15
C ASP A 439 31.59 -17.56 -23.84
N THR A 440 31.77 -16.34 -23.34
CA THR A 440 32.06 -16.10 -21.91
C THR A 440 30.82 -15.53 -21.25
N VAL A 441 29.97 -16.43 -20.73
CA VAL A 441 28.84 -16.06 -19.87
C VAL A 441 29.42 -15.54 -18.56
N MET A 442 29.46 -14.21 -18.38
CA MET A 442 29.75 -13.62 -17.09
C MET A 442 28.54 -13.78 -16.18
N GLU A 443 28.57 -14.82 -15.35
CA GLU A 443 27.66 -14.99 -14.21
C GLU A 443 27.83 -13.82 -13.23
N ASP A 444 26.77 -13.00 -13.13
CA ASP A 444 26.65 -11.82 -12.29
C ASP A 444 26.56 -12.25 -10.81
N THR A 445 27.72 -12.45 -10.17
CA THR A 445 27.84 -12.84 -8.76
C THR A 445 27.83 -11.62 -7.86
N SER A 446 26.68 -10.94 -7.75
CA SER A 446 26.43 -10.18 -6.53
C SER A 446 26.18 -11.19 -5.39
N PRO A 447 26.91 -11.11 -4.25
CA PRO A 447 26.69 -12.05 -3.17
C PRO A 447 25.26 -11.87 -2.64
N GLU A 448 24.44 -12.91 -2.83
CA GLU A 448 23.12 -12.96 -2.23
C GLU A 448 23.24 -12.77 -0.72
N PRO A 449 22.30 -12.04 -0.09
CA PRO A 449 22.34 -11.86 1.34
C PRO A 449 22.31 -13.22 2.03
N LYS A 450 23.32 -13.49 2.88
CA LYS A 450 23.49 -14.73 3.65
C LYS A 450 22.23 -15.12 4.45
N TYR A 451 21.43 -14.12 4.82
CA TYR A 451 20.15 -14.28 5.52
C TYR A 451 19.08 -13.37 4.92
N GLU A 452 17.86 -13.87 4.87
CA GLU A 452 16.64 -13.17 4.51
C GLU A 452 15.76 -13.01 5.76
N ILE A 453 15.39 -11.76 6.04
CA ILE A 453 14.42 -11.42 7.08
C ILE A 453 13.14 -10.95 6.39
N GLY A 454 12.11 -11.77 6.45
CA GLY A 454 10.79 -11.41 5.97
C GLY A 454 10.12 -10.36 6.86
N ARG A 455 9.31 -9.53 6.21
CA ARG A 455 8.63 -8.39 6.82
C ARG A 455 7.22 -8.80 7.20
N LEU A 456 7.05 -9.13 8.47
CA LEU A 456 5.75 -9.46 9.05
C LEU A 456 5.09 -8.24 9.68
N PRO A 457 3.75 -8.13 9.59
CA PRO A 457 3.04 -7.05 10.22
C PRO A 457 2.77 -7.33 11.69
N ILE A 458 2.44 -6.27 12.42
CA ILE A 458 1.64 -6.37 13.65
C ILE A 458 0.17 -6.10 13.32
N CYS A 459 -0.75 -6.88 13.92
CA CYS A 459 -2.18 -6.59 13.85
C CYS A 459 -2.55 -5.56 14.92
N LEU A 460 -3.08 -4.41 14.51
CA LEU A 460 -3.41 -3.31 15.41
C LEU A 460 -4.78 -3.51 16.06
N SER A 461 -5.79 -3.80 15.25
CA SER A 461 -7.15 -4.14 15.67
C SER A 461 -8.02 -4.53 14.48
N THR A 462 -9.22 -5.02 14.77
CA THR A 462 -10.32 -5.10 13.80
C THR A 462 -11.37 -4.02 14.13
N ILE A 463 -11.74 -3.22 13.12
CA ILE A 463 -12.76 -2.17 13.19
C ILE A 463 -14.03 -2.62 12.47
N ARG A 464 -15.17 -2.03 12.84
CA ARG A 464 -16.45 -2.29 12.18
C ARG A 464 -16.73 -1.23 11.12
N GLY A 465 -17.17 -1.69 9.96
CA GLY A 465 -17.43 -0.89 8.77
C GLY A 465 -16.24 -0.82 7.83
N ASP A 466 -16.50 -0.26 6.64
CA ASP A 466 -15.48 0.05 5.66
C ASP A 466 -14.66 1.27 6.12
N LEU A 467 -13.37 1.26 5.79
CA LEU A 467 -12.50 2.42 5.97
C LEU A 467 -12.92 3.55 5.03
N THR A 468 -13.23 4.70 5.62
CA THR A 468 -13.42 5.95 4.87
C THR A 468 -12.12 6.72 4.72
N ASP A 469 -11.20 6.56 5.69
CA ASP A 469 -9.90 7.23 5.71
C ASP A 469 -8.88 6.40 6.52
N LEU A 470 -7.63 6.40 6.05
CA LEU A 470 -6.48 5.80 6.73
C LEU A 470 -5.26 6.68 6.47
N ALA A 471 -4.70 7.27 7.52
CA ALA A 471 -3.62 8.24 7.38
C ALA A 471 -2.70 8.26 8.59
N PHE A 472 -1.43 8.59 8.35
CA PHE A 472 -0.49 8.94 9.41
C PHE A 472 -0.50 10.45 9.66
N THR A 473 -0.33 10.85 10.92
CA THR A 473 -0.12 12.24 11.31
C THR A 473 1.12 12.36 12.20
N THR A 474 1.89 13.42 12.00
CA THR A 474 3.13 13.73 12.71
C THR A 474 2.91 14.95 13.60
N GLY A 475 2.36 14.71 14.79
CA GLY A 475 2.20 15.73 15.82
C GLY A 475 3.32 15.64 16.85
N SER A 476 2.99 15.15 18.05
CA SER A 476 3.94 14.83 19.13
C SER A 476 4.54 13.42 19.03
N GLY A 477 4.48 12.82 17.85
CA GLY A 477 4.83 11.43 17.55
C GLY A 477 4.15 10.97 16.26
N VAL A 478 4.43 9.74 15.84
CA VAL A 478 3.76 9.13 14.68
C VAL A 478 2.43 8.55 15.16
N GLU A 479 1.32 9.10 14.66
CA GLU A 479 -0.02 8.58 14.95
C GLU A 479 -0.64 8.01 13.67
N LEU A 480 -1.26 6.83 13.76
CA LEU A 480 -2.10 6.28 12.71
C LEU A 480 -3.56 6.54 13.06
N ILE A 481 -4.30 7.12 12.12
CA ILE A 481 -5.73 7.39 12.22
C ILE A 481 -6.45 6.50 11.21
N ALA A 482 -7.43 5.72 11.70
CA ALA A 482 -8.35 4.96 10.86
C ALA A 482 -9.78 5.41 11.15
N LYS A 483 -10.52 5.76 10.10
CA LYS A 483 -11.91 6.23 10.21
C LYS A 483 -12.84 5.29 9.49
N THR A 484 -13.97 5.02 10.12
CA THR A 484 -15.14 4.39 9.51
C THR A 484 -16.33 5.34 9.65
N GLY A 485 -17.47 4.95 9.09
CA GLY A 485 -18.71 5.71 9.33
C GLY A 485 -19.05 5.86 10.81
N ASP A 486 -18.71 4.85 11.62
CA ASP A 486 -19.17 4.74 13.02
C ASP A 486 -18.16 5.25 14.04
N CYS A 487 -16.85 5.17 13.74
CA CYS A 487 -15.80 5.48 14.69
C CYS A 487 -14.52 6.00 14.03
N THR A 488 -13.77 6.79 14.79
CA THR A 488 -12.37 7.13 14.50
C THR A 488 -11.49 6.49 15.56
N ARG A 489 -10.50 5.72 15.14
CA ARG A 489 -9.50 5.10 16.00
C ARG A 489 -8.12 5.66 15.73
N ILE A 490 -7.34 5.82 16.80
CA ILE A 490 -6.02 6.43 16.74
C ILE A 490 -5.02 5.56 17.51
N TRP A 491 -3.89 5.25 16.89
CA TRP A 491 -2.76 4.56 17.50
C TRP A 491 -1.55 5.47 17.50
N ARG A 492 -0.93 5.66 18.67
CA ARG A 492 0.35 6.33 18.81
C ARG A 492 1.47 5.31 18.77
N MET A 493 2.50 5.59 17.99
CA MET A 493 3.65 4.73 17.79
C MET A 493 4.91 5.42 18.30
N SER A 494 5.71 4.70 19.08
CA SER A 494 7.00 5.18 19.60
C SER A 494 8.02 4.04 19.63
N GLU A 495 9.27 4.34 19.29
CA GLU A 495 10.38 3.40 19.48
C GLU A 495 10.75 3.33 20.97
N VAL A 496 11.06 2.12 21.45
CA VAL A 496 11.50 1.83 22.83
C VAL A 496 13.01 1.73 22.94
#